data_AF-A0A0C9R0D2-F1
#
_entry.id   AF-A0A0C9R0D2-F1
#
_cell.length_a   1.000
_cell.length_b   1.000
_cell.length_c   1.000
_cell.angle_alpha   90.00
_cell.angle_beta   90.00
_cell.angle_gamma   90.00
#
_symmetry.space_group_name_H-M   'P 1'
#
loop_
_entity.id
_entity.type
_entity.pdbx_description
1 polymer ?
#
loop_
_entity_poly.entity_id
_entity_poly.type
_entity_poly.pdbx_seq_one_letter_code
_entity_poly.pdbx_strand_id
1 'polypeptide(L)'
;VLAKLPKYFHAGPQDFISIFPGFELAGLNVTGMDQIERYGPLIPYCLKGKRMMQVDLISLHGVRFNVPWRWCSGKLGSLSVRSELFRFTAQFRIDSEGVPGGDVKLFKEGPTVPVYAHNVPLFVSGSGPIDAVVTEVLTKFIPSHLWGDMVLPYFMHALQRTLE
;
A
#
# COMPACT_ATOMS: atom_id res chain seq x y z
N VAL A 1 9.20 -15.75 0.73
CA VAL A 1 9.19 -14.41 0.08
C VAL A 1 8.25 -13.45 0.80
N LEU A 2 6.96 -13.76 0.95
CA LEU A 2 6.02 -12.91 1.71
C LEU A 2 6.43 -12.65 3.17
N ALA A 3 7.04 -13.64 3.83
CA ALA A 3 7.60 -13.50 5.19
C ALA A 3 8.76 -12.48 5.32
N LYS A 4 9.25 -11.92 4.20
CA LYS A 4 10.29 -10.88 4.19
C LYS A 4 9.72 -9.46 4.10
N LEU A 5 8.40 -9.30 4.00
CA LEU A 5 7.79 -7.98 3.95
C LEU A 5 8.12 -7.20 5.22
N PRO A 6 8.55 -5.93 5.10
CA PRO A 6 8.97 -5.18 6.26
C PRO A 6 7.75 -4.75 7.07
N LYS A 7 7.88 -4.84 8.39
CA LYS A 7 6.87 -4.34 9.33
C LYS A 7 6.62 -2.84 9.17
N TYR A 8 7.65 -2.10 8.80
CA TYR A 8 7.64 -0.66 8.59
C TYR A 8 8.27 -0.32 7.24
N PHE A 9 7.60 0.53 6.48
CA PHE A 9 8.11 1.03 5.21
C PHE A 9 7.80 2.50 5.07
N HIS A 10 8.79 3.26 4.65
CA HIS A 10 8.64 4.68 4.36
C HIS A 10 8.80 4.89 2.86
N ALA A 11 7.84 5.58 2.26
CA ALA A 11 7.89 6.03 0.88
C ALA A 11 7.81 7.55 0.78
N GLY A 12 8.46 8.14 -0.21
CA GLY A 12 8.42 9.59 -0.45
C GLY A 12 9.50 10.38 0.30
N PRO A 13 9.35 11.72 0.35
CA PRO A 13 10.36 12.64 0.88
C PRO A 13 10.53 12.51 2.38
N GLN A 14 11.77 12.72 2.85
CA GLN A 14 12.07 12.84 4.29
C GLN A 14 11.57 14.18 4.85
N ASP A 15 11.61 15.23 4.03
CA ASP A 15 11.17 16.57 4.39
C ASP A 15 9.71 16.82 4.00
N PHE A 16 9.13 17.86 4.61
CA PHE A 16 7.80 18.34 4.27
C PHE A 16 7.81 19.06 2.92
N ILE A 17 6.88 18.70 2.05
CA ILE A 17 6.66 19.33 0.75
C ILE A 17 5.31 20.06 0.78
N SER A 18 5.33 21.34 0.40
CA SER A 18 4.13 22.16 0.24
C SER A 18 3.26 21.61 -0.89
N ILE A 19 2.01 21.22 -0.58
CA ILE A 19 1.03 20.76 -1.59
C ILE A 19 0.13 21.92 -2.02
N PHE A 20 -0.15 22.84 -1.11
CA PHE A 20 -0.79 24.12 -1.38
C PHE A 20 -0.34 25.15 -0.33
N PRO A 21 -0.52 26.46 -0.58
CA PRO A 21 -0.03 27.49 0.32
C PRO A 21 -0.48 27.27 1.77
N GLY A 22 0.49 27.09 2.64
CA GLY A 22 0.28 26.91 4.08
C GLY A 22 -0.04 25.49 4.55
N PHE A 23 0.02 24.49 3.65
CA PHE A 23 -0.10 23.08 4.01
C PHE A 23 0.98 22.23 3.35
N GLU A 24 1.71 21.50 4.19
CA GLU A 24 2.81 20.65 3.78
C GLU A 24 2.56 19.21 4.21
N LEU A 25 2.95 18.25 3.37
CA LEU A 25 2.95 16.82 3.70
C LEU A 25 4.38 16.26 3.68
N ALA A 26 4.69 15.37 4.62
CA ALA A 26 5.91 14.55 4.55
C ALA A 26 5.63 13.22 3.84
N GLY A 27 6.65 12.37 3.72
CA GLY A 27 6.45 11.06 3.12
C GLY A 27 5.52 10.13 3.90
N LEU A 28 5.06 9.10 3.21
CA LEU A 28 4.13 8.11 3.68
C LEU A 28 4.84 7.03 4.49
N ASN A 29 4.28 6.74 5.66
CA ASN A 29 4.66 5.61 6.51
C ASN A 29 3.62 4.51 6.40
N VAL A 30 4.07 3.31 6.07
CA VAL A 30 3.25 2.11 5.92
C VAL A 30 3.65 1.11 7.00
N THR A 31 2.67 0.55 7.68
CA THR A 31 2.87 -0.46 8.73
C THR A 31 1.92 -1.64 8.58
N GLY A 32 2.36 -2.82 9.04
CA GLY A 32 1.55 -4.05 9.02
C GLY A 32 1.64 -4.86 7.72
N MET A 33 2.61 -4.57 6.84
CA MET A 33 2.80 -5.36 5.62
C MET A 33 3.41 -6.74 5.90
N ASP A 34 4.10 -6.91 7.02
CA ASP A 34 4.59 -8.20 7.53
C ASP A 34 3.45 -9.19 7.86
N GLN A 35 2.22 -8.68 7.97
CA GLN A 35 1.01 -9.46 8.26
C GLN A 35 0.24 -9.84 6.98
N ILE A 36 0.84 -9.61 5.81
CA ILE A 36 0.26 -9.99 4.53
C ILE A 36 0.53 -11.47 4.28
N GLU A 37 -0.53 -12.19 4.01
CA GLU A 37 -0.52 -13.64 3.81
C GLU A 37 -1.10 -14.01 2.44
N ARG A 38 -0.77 -15.21 1.98
CA ARG A 38 -1.39 -15.77 0.77
C ARG A 38 -2.82 -16.19 1.07
N TYR A 39 -3.75 -15.72 0.24
CA TYR A 39 -5.16 -16.08 0.30
C TYR A 39 -5.52 -17.04 -0.84
N GLY A 40 -5.64 -18.32 -0.53
CA GLY A 40 -6.01 -19.34 -1.52
C GLY A 40 -4.82 -19.88 -2.35
N PRO A 41 -5.11 -20.58 -3.47
CA PRO A 41 -4.10 -21.27 -4.26
C PRO A 41 -3.28 -20.31 -5.12
N LEU A 42 -2.08 -20.77 -5.51
CA LEU A 42 -1.32 -20.14 -6.60
C LEU A 42 -1.97 -20.56 -7.92
N ILE A 43 -2.32 -19.61 -8.78
CA ILE A 43 -2.98 -19.89 -10.05
C ILE A 43 -1.95 -19.75 -11.17
N PRO A 44 -1.38 -20.85 -11.70
CA PRO A 44 -0.47 -20.79 -12.82
C PRO A 44 -1.25 -20.61 -14.13
N TYR A 45 -0.70 -19.81 -15.06
CA TYR A 45 -1.25 -19.65 -16.40
C TYR A 45 -0.16 -19.22 -17.38
N CYS A 46 -0.45 -19.31 -18.68
CA CYS A 46 0.44 -18.82 -19.72
C CYS A 46 -0.16 -17.57 -20.36
N LEU A 47 0.65 -16.51 -20.49
CA LEU A 47 0.26 -15.30 -21.22
C LEU A 47 1.33 -14.99 -22.27
N LYS A 48 0.94 -15.03 -23.55
CA LYS A 48 1.86 -14.78 -24.68
C LYS A 48 3.14 -15.63 -24.63
N GLY A 49 3.00 -16.93 -24.30
CA GLY A 49 4.12 -17.87 -24.21
C GLY A 49 4.97 -17.76 -22.93
N LYS A 50 4.69 -16.80 -22.05
CA LYS A 50 5.37 -16.67 -20.75
C LYS A 50 4.61 -17.42 -19.66
N ARG A 51 5.35 -18.10 -18.78
CA ARG A 51 4.79 -18.73 -17.57
C ARG A 51 4.51 -17.65 -16.53
N MET A 52 3.26 -17.58 -16.10
CA MET A 52 2.77 -16.62 -15.13
C MET A 52 2.18 -17.33 -13.92
N MET A 53 2.14 -16.61 -12.80
CA MET A 53 1.52 -17.04 -11.56
C MET A 53 0.76 -15.87 -10.97
N GLN A 54 -0.54 -16.08 -10.78
CA GLN A 54 -1.37 -15.18 -10.01
C GLN A 54 -1.40 -15.63 -8.56
N VAL A 55 -1.28 -14.67 -7.66
CA VAL A 55 -1.30 -14.87 -6.21
C VAL A 55 -2.26 -13.86 -5.62
N ASP A 56 -3.23 -14.38 -4.87
CA ASP A 56 -4.11 -13.55 -4.06
C ASP A 56 -3.49 -13.41 -2.67
N LEU A 57 -3.52 -12.18 -2.16
CA LEU A 57 -2.88 -11.77 -0.93
C LEU A 57 -3.90 -11.04 -0.05
N ILE A 58 -3.84 -11.29 1.25
CA ILE A 58 -4.76 -10.72 2.24
C ILE A 58 -4.00 -10.21 3.45
N SER A 59 -4.48 -9.12 4.05
CA SER A 59 -4.13 -8.70 5.40
C SER A 59 -5.42 -8.62 6.22
N LEU A 60 -5.51 -9.42 7.30
CA LEU A 60 -6.68 -9.49 8.20
C LEU A 60 -6.60 -8.51 9.38
N HIS A 61 -5.41 -7.97 9.64
CA HIS A 61 -5.15 -7.03 10.72
C HIS A 61 -5.00 -5.59 10.22
N GLY A 62 -5.04 -5.43 8.89
CA GLY A 62 -4.98 -4.16 8.21
C GLY A 62 -3.58 -3.68 7.92
N VAL A 63 -3.43 -2.99 6.79
CA VAL A 63 -2.28 -2.13 6.55
C VAL A 63 -2.66 -0.72 6.98
N ARG A 64 -1.79 -0.07 7.75
CA ARG A 64 -1.96 1.33 8.15
C ARG A 64 -1.03 2.22 7.34
N PHE A 65 -1.61 3.23 6.73
CA PHE A 65 -0.97 4.27 5.95
C PHE A 65 -1.02 5.56 6.76
N ASN A 66 0.11 6.23 6.96
CA ASN A 66 0.20 7.44 7.75
C ASN A 66 1.02 8.50 7.01
N VAL A 67 0.44 9.66 6.77
CA VAL A 67 1.09 10.81 6.14
C VAL A 67 1.14 11.95 7.17
N PRO A 68 2.33 12.35 7.66
CA PRO A 68 2.47 13.52 8.50
C PRO A 68 2.13 14.78 7.72
N TRP A 69 1.47 15.74 8.37
CA TRP A 69 1.16 17.04 7.79
C TRP A 69 1.59 18.18 8.70
N ARG A 70 1.84 19.34 8.09
CA ARG A 70 2.17 20.59 8.78
C ARG A 70 1.34 21.74 8.21
N TRP A 71 0.83 22.59 9.09
CA TRP A 71 0.20 23.86 8.72
C TRP A 71 1.18 25.02 8.93
N CYS A 72 1.03 26.11 8.17
CA CYS A 72 1.89 27.31 8.29
C CYS A 72 1.90 27.95 9.69
N SER A 73 0.90 27.66 10.52
CA SER A 73 0.84 28.08 11.92
C SER A 73 1.81 27.31 12.83
N GLY A 74 2.57 26.35 12.28
CA GLY A 74 3.45 25.45 13.03
C GLY A 74 2.73 24.22 13.61
N LYS A 75 1.41 24.10 13.40
CA LYS A 75 0.66 22.90 13.81
C LYS A 75 1.12 21.69 13.01
N LEU A 76 1.38 20.60 13.72
CA LEU A 76 1.77 19.31 13.17
C LEU A 76 0.68 18.29 13.45
N GLY A 77 0.50 17.38 12.50
CA GLY A 77 -0.48 16.32 12.63
C GLY A 77 -0.20 15.14 11.73
N SER A 78 -1.17 14.24 11.66
CA SER A 78 -1.09 13.04 10.83
C SER A 78 -2.45 12.74 10.19
N LEU A 79 -2.40 12.38 8.91
CA LEU A 79 -3.48 11.72 8.17
C LEU A 79 -3.20 10.23 8.20
N SER A 80 -4.03 9.46 8.89
CA SER A 80 -3.87 8.02 8.99
C SER A 80 -5.07 7.31 8.39
N VAL A 81 -4.81 6.33 7.53
CA VAL A 81 -5.82 5.40 7.04
C VAL A 81 -5.48 4.01 7.54
N ARG A 82 -6.51 3.30 7.98
CA ARG A 82 -6.39 1.90 8.36
C ARG A 82 -7.51 1.15 7.66
N SER A 83 -7.19 0.07 6.97
CA SER A 83 -8.19 -0.92 6.57
C SER A 83 -8.24 -2.01 7.62
N GLU A 84 -9.39 -2.60 7.92
CA GLU A 84 -9.44 -3.81 8.75
C GLU A 84 -9.06 -5.05 7.95
N LEU A 85 -9.50 -5.11 6.69
CA LEU A 85 -9.20 -6.21 5.78
C LEU A 85 -8.88 -5.66 4.40
N PHE A 86 -7.70 -6.02 3.88
CA PHE A 86 -7.29 -5.63 2.54
C PHE A 86 -6.88 -6.86 1.73
N ARG A 87 -7.46 -7.04 0.54
CA ARG A 87 -7.15 -8.11 -0.40
C ARG A 87 -6.73 -7.54 -1.74
N PHE A 88 -5.68 -8.11 -2.32
CA PHE A 88 -5.19 -7.75 -3.63
C PHE A 88 -4.68 -8.98 -4.37
N THR A 89 -4.67 -8.88 -5.70
CA THR A 89 -4.18 -9.93 -6.57
C THR A 89 -2.92 -9.42 -7.26
N ALA A 90 -1.81 -10.16 -7.13
CA ALA A 90 -0.55 -9.87 -7.81
C ALA A 90 -0.24 -10.94 -8.85
N GLN A 91 0.40 -10.52 -9.95
CA GLN A 91 0.78 -11.40 -11.05
C GLN A 91 2.29 -11.37 -11.28
N PHE A 92 2.90 -12.55 -11.24
CA PHE A 92 4.35 -12.74 -11.39
C PHE A 92 4.63 -13.57 -12.63
N ARG A 93 5.65 -13.19 -13.40
CA ARG A 93 6.29 -14.10 -14.35
C ARG A 93 7.20 -15.04 -13.56
N ILE A 94 7.08 -16.32 -13.88
CA ILE A 94 7.99 -17.35 -13.39
C ILE A 94 9.10 -17.49 -14.42
N ASP A 95 10.33 -17.27 -13.99
CA ASP A 95 11.49 -17.70 -14.75
C ASP A 95 12.07 -18.95 -14.11
N SER A 96 11.91 -20.04 -14.83
CA SER A 96 12.67 -21.25 -14.60
C SER A 96 13.67 -21.30 -15.74
N GLU A 97 14.87 -20.76 -15.54
CA GLU A 97 16.02 -21.17 -16.34
C GLU A 97 15.96 -22.71 -16.34
N GLY A 98 15.94 -23.35 -17.51
CA GLY A 98 15.37 -24.69 -17.77
C GLY A 98 16.00 -25.90 -17.06
N VAL A 99 16.52 -25.73 -15.85
CA VAL A 99 17.11 -26.73 -14.98
C VAL A 99 16.04 -27.27 -14.02
N PRO A 100 15.68 -28.56 -14.12
CA PRO A 100 14.87 -29.22 -13.10
C PRO A 100 15.58 -29.12 -11.74
N GLY A 101 14.95 -28.47 -10.76
CA GLY A 101 15.50 -28.27 -9.40
C GLY A 101 16.30 -26.98 -9.18
N GLY A 102 16.37 -26.08 -10.17
CA GLY A 102 16.96 -24.75 -10.00
C GLY A 102 16.04 -23.78 -9.22
N ASP A 103 16.65 -22.73 -8.65
CA ASP A 103 15.93 -21.68 -7.94
C ASP A 103 14.92 -20.98 -8.88
N VAL A 104 13.66 -20.98 -8.46
CA VAL A 104 12.58 -20.31 -9.20
C VAL A 104 12.64 -18.82 -8.93
N LYS A 105 12.91 -18.01 -9.96
CA LYS A 105 12.88 -16.55 -9.88
C LYS A 105 11.49 -16.03 -10.22
N LEU A 106 10.98 -15.13 -9.39
CA LEU A 106 9.70 -14.46 -9.61
C LEU A 106 9.95 -13.02 -10.03
N PHE A 107 9.41 -12.64 -11.19
CA PHE A 107 9.48 -11.28 -11.70
C PHE A 107 8.08 -10.66 -11.68
N LYS A 108 7.91 -9.49 -11.09
CA LYS A 108 6.64 -8.78 -11.18
C LYS A 108 6.48 -8.21 -12.60
N GLU A 109 5.61 -8.81 -13.41
CA GLU A 109 5.29 -8.35 -14.77
C GLU A 109 3.83 -7.91 -14.94
N GLY A 110 2.91 -8.40 -14.11
CA GLY A 110 1.49 -8.06 -14.22
C GLY A 110 1.05 -6.96 -13.24
N PRO A 111 -0.16 -6.42 -13.44
CA PRO A 111 -0.74 -5.47 -12.51
C PRO A 111 -0.91 -6.14 -11.14
N THR A 112 -0.89 -5.31 -10.12
CA THR A 112 -1.47 -5.70 -8.83
C THR A 112 -2.74 -4.91 -8.68
N VAL A 113 -3.83 -5.62 -8.41
CA VAL A 113 -5.17 -5.05 -8.45
C VAL A 113 -5.77 -5.18 -7.05
N PRO A 114 -6.30 -4.10 -6.46
CA PRO A 114 -7.06 -4.22 -5.23
C PRO A 114 -8.33 -5.00 -5.55
N VAL A 115 -8.55 -6.08 -4.81
CA VAL A 115 -9.76 -6.89 -4.95
C VAL A 115 -10.82 -6.38 -3.99
N TYR A 116 -10.42 -6.06 -2.76
CA TYR A 116 -11.34 -5.65 -1.71
C TYR A 116 -10.62 -4.90 -0.59
N ALA A 117 -11.25 -3.85 -0.08
CA ALA A 117 -10.84 -3.15 1.11
C ALA A 117 -12.06 -2.98 2.01
N HIS A 118 -12.01 -3.55 3.21
CA HIS A 118 -13.06 -3.41 4.21
C HIS A 118 -12.71 -2.30 5.20
N ASN A 119 -13.73 -1.55 5.59
CA ASN A 119 -13.73 -0.56 6.66
C ASN A 119 -12.42 0.24 6.68
N VAL A 120 -12.35 1.27 5.82
CA VAL A 120 -11.15 2.08 5.58
C VAL A 120 -11.34 3.49 6.15
N PRO A 121 -11.46 3.67 7.48
CA PRO A 121 -11.61 4.99 8.07
C PRO A 121 -10.35 5.84 7.87
N LEU A 122 -10.59 7.13 7.59
CA LEU A 122 -9.58 8.18 7.67
C LEU A 122 -9.60 8.79 9.07
N PHE A 123 -8.42 8.89 9.67
CA PHE A 123 -8.17 9.55 10.94
C PHE A 123 -7.31 10.78 10.70
N VAL A 124 -7.75 11.92 11.21
CA VAL A 124 -6.96 13.16 11.23
C VAL A 124 -6.60 13.46 12.67
N SER A 125 -5.33 13.75 12.92
CA SER A 125 -4.83 14.20 14.21
C SER A 125 -4.04 15.50 14.05
N GLY A 126 -3.98 16.31 15.11
CA GLY A 126 -3.13 17.50 15.17
C GLY A 126 -3.82 18.83 14.83
N SER A 127 -5.13 18.83 14.50
CA SER A 127 -5.87 20.07 14.23
C SER A 127 -6.48 20.68 15.50
N GLY A 128 -6.63 19.87 16.57
CA GLY A 128 -7.17 20.27 17.87
C GLY A 128 -8.64 19.83 18.00
N PRO A 129 -9.49 20.54 18.77
CA PRO A 129 -10.91 20.17 18.97
C PRO A 129 -11.75 20.08 17.69
N ILE A 130 -11.18 20.46 16.55
CA ILE A 130 -11.82 20.55 15.24
C ILE A 130 -11.48 19.33 14.35
N ASP A 131 -10.75 18.34 14.87
CA ASP A 131 -10.33 17.13 14.14
C ASP A 131 -11.51 16.42 13.44
N ALA A 132 -12.70 16.41 14.04
CA ALA A 132 -13.90 15.83 13.45
C ALA A 132 -14.37 16.55 12.16
N VAL A 133 -14.32 17.89 12.14
CA VAL A 133 -14.75 18.69 10.98
C VAL A 133 -13.73 18.57 9.84
N VAL A 134 -12.43 18.59 10.16
CA VAL A 134 -11.37 18.42 9.15
C VAL A 134 -11.43 17.02 8.56
N THR A 135 -11.70 15.99 9.38
CA THR A 135 -11.91 14.62 8.91
C THR A 135 -13.14 14.53 8.00
N GLU A 136 -14.27 15.13 8.37
CA GLU A 136 -15.49 15.12 7.56
C GLU A 136 -15.30 15.84 6.21
N VAL A 137 -14.55 16.95 6.21
CA VAL A 137 -14.24 17.70 4.99
C VAL A 137 -13.29 16.89 4.09
N LEU A 138 -12.19 16.37 4.63
CA LEU A 138 -11.20 15.61 3.85
C LEU A 138 -11.77 14.30 3.30
N THR A 139 -12.61 13.60 4.07
CA THR A 139 -13.28 12.37 3.59
C THR A 139 -14.26 12.65 2.44
N LYS A 140 -14.91 13.82 2.42
CA LYS A 140 -15.75 14.25 1.28
C LYS A 140 -14.94 14.61 0.04
N PHE A 141 -13.71 15.11 0.22
CA PHE A 141 -12.83 15.49 -0.89
C PHE A 141 -11.99 14.34 -1.45
N ILE A 142 -11.86 13.23 -0.73
CA ILE A 142 -11.13 12.04 -1.20
C ILE A 142 -12.14 10.91 -1.48
N PRO A 143 -12.71 10.86 -2.69
CA PRO A 143 -13.55 9.75 -3.13
C PRO A 143 -12.95 8.38 -2.78
N SER A 144 -13.81 7.44 -2.39
CA SER A 144 -13.44 6.05 -2.06
C SER A 144 -12.56 5.38 -3.12
N HIS A 145 -12.71 5.74 -4.41
CA HIS A 145 -11.90 5.23 -5.52
C HIS A 145 -10.48 5.81 -5.59
N LEU A 146 -10.28 7.09 -5.20
CA LEU A 146 -8.95 7.72 -5.21
C LEU A 146 -8.01 7.13 -4.16
N TRP A 147 -8.55 6.45 -3.14
CA TRP A 147 -7.73 5.75 -2.16
C TRP A 147 -6.97 4.57 -2.77
N GLY A 148 -7.60 3.83 -3.69
CA GLY A 148 -6.91 2.81 -4.47
C GLY A 148 -5.73 3.44 -5.21
N ASP A 149 -5.98 4.50 -5.95
CA ASP A 149 -4.95 5.17 -6.76
C ASP A 149 -3.84 5.82 -5.93
N MET A 150 -4.14 6.29 -4.71
CA MET A 150 -3.15 6.89 -3.81
C MET A 150 -2.34 5.85 -3.04
N VAL A 151 -2.95 4.77 -2.58
CA VAL A 151 -2.33 3.79 -1.66
C VAL A 151 -1.61 2.68 -2.42
N LEU A 152 -2.19 2.20 -3.52
CA LEU A 152 -1.67 1.07 -4.27
C LEU A 152 -0.24 1.30 -4.79
N PRO A 153 0.12 2.46 -5.36
CA PRO A 153 1.47 2.68 -5.89
C PRO A 153 2.57 2.52 -4.84
N TYR A 154 2.34 3.02 -3.62
CA TYR A 154 3.31 2.92 -2.52
C TYR A 154 3.40 1.51 -1.96
N PHE A 155 2.26 0.84 -1.79
CA PHE A 155 2.25 -0.58 -1.44
C PHE A 155 3.01 -1.41 -2.48
N MET A 156 2.80 -1.11 -3.76
CA MET A 156 3.46 -1.81 -4.86
C MET A 156 4.95 -1.54 -4.95
N HIS A 157 5.38 -0.33 -4.61
CA HIS A 157 6.79 0.00 -4.49
C HIS A 157 7.46 -0.80 -3.35
N ALA A 158 6.80 -0.92 -2.20
CA ALA A 158 7.29 -1.72 -1.09
C ALA A 158 7.40 -3.21 -1.44
N LEU A 159 6.37 -3.75 -2.10
CA LEU A 159 6.33 -5.15 -2.52
C LEU A 159 7.43 -5.44 -3.55
N GLN A 160 7.65 -4.56 -4.53
CA GLN A 160 8.73 -4.69 -5.52
C GLN A 160 10.11 -4.76 -4.85
N ARG A 161 10.41 -3.84 -3.93
CA ARG A 161 11.69 -3.86 -3.18
C ARG A 161 11.92 -5.12 -2.36
N THR A 162 10.88 -5.86 -2.02
CA THR A 162 10.99 -7.11 -1.24
C THR A 162 11.19 -8.32 -2.15
N LEU A 163 10.84 -8.20 -3.44
CA LEU A 163 10.95 -9.26 -4.44
C LEU A 163 12.28 -9.23 -5.20
N GLU A 164 12.93 -8.08 -5.26
CA GLU A 164 14.34 -7.89 -5.68
C GLU A 164 15.31 -8.46 -4.64
#